data_AF-A0AA90GKS3-F1
#
_entry.id   AF-A0AA90GKS3-F1
#
_cell.length_a   1.000
_cell.length_b   1.000
_cell.length_c   1.000
_cell.angle_alpha   90.00
_cell.angle_beta   90.00
_cell.angle_gamma   90.00
#
_symmetry.space_group_name_H-M   'P 1'
#
loop_
_entity.id
_entity.type
_entity.pdbx_description
1 polymer ?
#
loop_
_entity_poly.entity_id
_entity_poly.type
_entity_poly.pdbx_seq_one_letter_code
_entity_poly.pdbx_strand_id
1 'polypeptide(L)'
;MSLETIKTLVDELTTLHVTRGVQPSELVDNLFEDDYVESSARKTSAGLIFELTFTESVEEELSSKVTMRYTYDHNRHLVLVEQKVAAKRFSVQWDRARAVQERIEKLEALLSGRLPEAQVARILATMPKDYLALAPRLQLVA
;
A
#
# COMPACT_ATOMS: atom_id res chain seq x y z
N MET A 1 3.29 9.02 25.54
CA MET A 1 3.89 8.11 24.53
C MET A 1 3.45 6.70 24.87
N SER A 2 2.22 6.41 24.46
CA SER A 2 1.28 5.52 25.16
C SER A 2 1.07 4.21 24.41
N LEU A 3 0.52 3.22 25.12
CA LEU A 3 -0.08 2.01 24.56
C LEU A 3 -1.01 2.30 23.37
N GLU A 4 -1.56 3.52 23.28
CA GLU A 4 -2.37 3.98 22.16
C GLU A 4 -1.61 3.96 20.84
N THR A 5 -0.32 4.34 20.80
CA THR A 5 0.47 4.29 19.56
C THR A 5 0.66 2.84 19.08
N ILE A 6 0.89 1.92 20.01
CA ILE A 6 0.97 0.48 19.69
C ILE A 6 -0.36 -0.02 19.16
N LYS A 7 -1.46 0.35 19.82
CA LYS A 7 -2.81 0.01 19.39
C LYS A 7 -3.09 0.54 17.98
N THR A 8 -2.79 1.81 17.70
CA THR A 8 -2.94 2.41 16.36
C THR A 8 -2.15 1.63 15.31
N LEU A 9 -0.89 1.27 15.59
CA LEU A 9 -0.08 0.47 14.64
C LEU A 9 -0.69 -0.91 14.38
N VAL A 10 -1.22 -1.57 15.41
CA VAL A 10 -1.91 -2.86 15.27
C VAL A 10 -3.22 -2.71 14.49
N ASP A 11 -3.98 -1.65 14.74
CA ASP A 11 -5.23 -1.36 14.03
C ASP A 11 -4.95 -1.05 12.54
N GLU A 12 -3.87 -0.33 12.24
CA GLU A 12 -3.42 -0.06 10.87
C GLU A 12 -2.94 -1.33 10.15
N LEU A 13 -2.16 -2.18 10.82
CA LEU A 13 -1.76 -3.49 10.28
C LEU A 13 -2.98 -4.37 10.04
N THR A 14 -3.94 -4.37 10.97
CA THR A 14 -5.20 -5.11 10.81
C THR A 14 -5.97 -4.60 9.60
N THR A 15 -6.07 -3.28 9.44
CA THR A 15 -6.71 -2.64 8.28
C THR A 15 -6.01 -3.03 6.98
N LEU A 16 -4.68 -2.99 6.94
CA LEU A 16 -3.87 -3.46 5.82
C LEU A 16 -3.92 -4.98 5.62
N HIS A 17 -4.52 -5.75 6.53
CA HIS A 17 -4.69 -7.19 6.33
C HIS A 17 -6.07 -7.47 5.74
N VAL A 18 -7.11 -6.84 6.30
CA VAL A 18 -8.51 -7.14 5.98
C VAL A 18 -9.04 -6.36 4.79
N THR A 19 -8.48 -5.19 4.48
CA THR A 19 -8.97 -4.35 3.38
C THR A 19 -8.31 -4.71 2.07
N ARG A 20 -9.10 -4.72 0.99
CA ARG A 20 -8.60 -4.95 -0.37
C ARG A 20 -7.98 -3.71 -1.02
N GLY A 21 -8.06 -2.55 -0.36
CA GLY A 21 -7.78 -1.26 -0.96
C GLY A 21 -8.83 -0.87 -2.02
N VAL A 22 -8.70 0.32 -2.58
CA VAL A 22 -9.63 0.88 -3.57
C VAL A 22 -9.75 -0.07 -4.77
N GLN A 23 -10.96 -0.53 -5.05
CA GLN A 23 -11.21 -1.49 -6.14
C GLN A 23 -11.39 -0.78 -7.49
N PRO A 24 -11.12 -1.46 -8.62
CA PRO A 24 -11.34 -0.88 -9.95
C PRO A 24 -12.77 -0.36 -10.16
N SER A 25 -13.78 -1.04 -9.60
CA SER A 25 -15.18 -0.61 -9.68
C SER A 25 -15.42 0.75 -9.01
N GLU A 26 -14.66 1.08 -7.96
CA GLU A 26 -14.75 2.37 -7.27
C GLU A 26 -14.03 3.48 -8.07
N LEU A 27 -13.04 3.12 -8.89
CA LEU A 27 -12.27 4.07 -9.71
C LEU A 27 -12.97 4.40 -11.03
N VAL A 28 -13.78 3.47 -11.55
CA VAL A 28 -14.48 3.65 -12.82
C VAL A 28 -15.52 4.75 -12.75
N ASP A 29 -16.11 5.01 -11.58
CA ASP A 29 -17.09 6.09 -11.42
C ASP A 29 -16.48 7.48 -11.72
N ASN A 30 -15.18 7.65 -11.46
CA ASN A 30 -14.48 8.91 -11.78
C ASN A 30 -14.38 9.18 -13.29
N LEU A 31 -14.49 8.15 -14.14
CA LEU A 31 -14.41 8.31 -15.59
C LEU A 31 -15.56 9.11 -16.20
N PHE A 32 -16.63 9.34 -15.43
CA PHE A 32 -17.75 10.17 -15.86
C PHE A 32 -17.51 11.66 -15.59
N GLU A 33 -16.44 12.03 -14.89
CA GLU A 33 -16.03 13.42 -14.68
C GLU A 33 -15.24 13.95 -15.89
N ASP A 34 -15.43 15.22 -16.22
CA ASP A 34 -14.89 15.84 -17.46
C ASP A 34 -13.35 15.83 -17.53
N ASP A 35 -12.68 15.86 -16.37
CA ASP A 35 -11.21 15.91 -16.30
C ASP A 35 -10.56 14.54 -16.58
N TYR A 36 -11.33 13.45 -16.59
CA TYR A 36 -10.82 12.11 -16.85
C TYR A 36 -10.84 11.79 -18.35
N VAL A 37 -9.66 11.43 -18.88
CA VAL A 37 -9.42 11.35 -20.32
C VAL A 37 -9.40 9.90 -20.82
N GLU A 38 -8.87 8.97 -20.03
CA GLU A 38 -8.62 7.60 -20.45
C GLU A 38 -8.59 6.64 -19.26
N SER A 39 -9.08 5.42 -19.46
CA SER A 39 -8.67 4.28 -18.62
C SER A 39 -8.26 3.09 -19.47
N SER A 40 -7.43 2.23 -18.88
CA SER A 40 -7.15 0.92 -19.42
C SER A 40 -7.05 -0.12 -18.32
N ALA A 41 -7.43 -1.35 -18.63
CA ALA A 41 -7.30 -2.47 -17.72
C ALA A 41 -6.60 -3.62 -18.45
N ARG A 42 -5.58 -4.20 -17.83
CA ARG A 42 -4.87 -5.35 -18.39
C ARG A 42 -4.70 -6.43 -17.33
N LYS A 43 -5.09 -7.66 -17.69
CA LYS A 43 -4.80 -8.85 -16.88
C LYS A 43 -3.32 -9.20 -17.03
N THR A 44 -2.68 -9.59 -15.94
CA THR A 44 -1.31 -10.08 -15.92
C THR A 44 -1.28 -11.48 -15.34
N SER A 45 -0.12 -12.14 -15.39
CA SER A 45 0.11 -13.41 -14.68
C SER A 45 0.15 -13.25 -13.16
N ALA A 46 0.18 -12.03 -12.62
CA ALA A 46 0.23 -11.74 -11.19
C ALA A 46 -1.10 -11.17 -10.64
N GLY A 47 -2.03 -10.79 -11.52
CA GLY A 47 -3.32 -10.21 -11.16
C GLY A 47 -3.84 -9.25 -12.23
N LEU A 48 -4.10 -8.00 -11.85
CA LEU A 48 -4.67 -6.96 -12.72
C LEU A 48 -3.89 -5.66 -12.59
N ILE A 49 -3.74 -4.94 -13.70
CA ILE A 49 -3.30 -3.55 -13.69
C ILE A 49 -4.42 -2.69 -14.27
N PHE A 50 -4.78 -1.65 -13.54
CA PHE A 50 -5.76 -0.64 -13.95
C PHE A 50 -5.05 0.72 -14.04
N GLU A 51 -5.14 1.39 -15.17
CA GLU A 51 -4.61 2.73 -15.37
C GLU A 51 -5.75 3.71 -15.60
N LEU A 52 -5.64 4.88 -14.99
CA LEU A 52 -6.60 5.98 -15.09
C LEU A 52 -5.83 7.26 -15.37
N THR A 53 -6.22 8.02 -16.39
CA THR A 53 -5.56 9.25 -16.79
C THR A 53 -6.54 10.41 -16.76
N PHE A 54 -6.13 11.51 -16.14
CA PHE A 54 -6.90 12.75 -16.06
C PHE A 54 -6.02 13.97 -16.36
N THR A 55 -6.63 15.11 -16.66
CA THR A 55 -5.97 16.40 -16.77
C THR A 55 -6.07 17.15 -15.46
N GLU A 56 -4.93 17.64 -14.98
CA GLU A 56 -4.87 18.53 -13.82
C GLU A 56 -4.49 19.93 -14.32
N SER A 57 -5.36 20.90 -14.09
CA SER A 57 -5.08 22.32 -14.34
C SER A 57 -4.83 23.03 -13.02
N VAL A 58 -3.63 23.57 -12.85
CA VAL A 58 -3.33 24.54 -11.80
C VAL A 58 -3.54 25.92 -12.41
N GLU A 59 -4.17 26.85 -11.69
CA GLU A 59 -4.67 28.15 -12.19
C GLU A 59 -3.64 29.01 -12.97
N GLU A 60 -2.34 28.70 -12.91
CA GLU A 60 -1.26 29.41 -13.60
C GLU A 60 -0.36 28.52 -14.51
N GLU A 61 -0.63 27.22 -14.65
CA GLU A 61 0.20 26.29 -15.43
C GLU A 61 -0.55 25.61 -16.59
N LEU A 62 0.22 25.17 -17.59
CA LEU A 62 -0.29 24.30 -18.66
C LEU A 62 -0.86 23.02 -18.06
N SER A 63 -2.09 22.67 -18.46
CA SER A 63 -2.76 21.43 -18.04
C SER A 63 -1.84 20.23 -18.22
N SER A 64 -1.59 19.50 -17.13
CA SER A 64 -0.73 18.31 -17.15
C SER A 64 -1.56 17.04 -17.13
N LYS A 65 -1.21 16.08 -18.00
CA LYS A 65 -1.81 14.74 -17.94
C LYS A 65 -1.20 13.96 -16.79
N VAL A 66 -2.02 13.44 -15.90
CA VAL A 66 -1.62 12.56 -14.80
C VAL A 66 -2.18 11.18 -15.06
N THR A 67 -1.33 10.16 -15.09
CA THR A 67 -1.74 8.75 -15.17
C THR A 67 -1.44 8.07 -13.84
N MET A 68 -2.49 7.56 -13.20
CA MET A 68 -2.41 6.69 -12.02
C MET A 68 -2.49 5.23 -12.45
N ARG A 69 -1.59 4.40 -11.93
CA ARG A 69 -1.59 2.95 -12.14
C ARG A 69 -1.82 2.24 -10.82
N TYR A 70 -2.84 1.41 -10.79
CA TYR A 70 -3.22 0.56 -9.67
C TYR A 70 -2.93 -0.90 -10.04
N THR A 71 -2.05 -1.55 -9.28
CA THR A 71 -1.71 -2.96 -9.47
C THR A 71 -2.34 -3.79 -8.38
N TYR A 72 -3.03 -4.86 -8.79
CA TYR A 72 -3.74 -5.79 -7.92
C TYR A 72 -3.18 -7.19 -8.05
N ASP A 73 -3.18 -7.93 -6.94
CA ASP A 73 -2.87 -9.37 -6.93
C ASP A 73 -4.08 -10.22 -7.35
N HIS A 74 -3.91 -11.55 -7.42
CA HIS A 74 -4.99 -12.50 -7.71
C HIS A 74 -6.10 -12.53 -6.66
N ASN A 75 -5.78 -12.16 -5.42
CA ASN A 75 -6.74 -12.07 -4.32
C ASN A 75 -7.50 -10.73 -4.32
N ARG A 76 -7.26 -9.89 -5.34
CA ARG A 76 -7.86 -8.57 -5.54
C ARG A 76 -7.42 -7.52 -4.51
N HIS A 77 -6.29 -7.72 -3.85
CA HIS A 77 -5.67 -6.67 -3.03
C HIS A 77 -4.93 -5.69 -3.92
N LEU A 78 -5.14 -4.40 -3.69
CA LEU A 78 -4.28 -3.34 -4.20
C LEU A 78 -2.90 -3.50 -3.55
N VAL A 79 -1.87 -3.72 -4.37
CA VAL A 79 -0.49 -3.95 -3.93
C VAL A 79 0.43 -2.76 -4.23
N LEU A 80 0.17 -2.02 -5.31
CA LEU A 80 1.02 -0.91 -5.74
C LEU A 80 0.18 0.17 -6.42
N VAL A 81 0.48 1.43 -6.08
CA VAL A 81 0.00 2.62 -6.77
C VAL A 81 1.20 3.38 -7.30
N GLU A 82 1.21 3.65 -8.60
CA GLU A 82 2.22 4.45 -9.26
C GLU A 82 1.57 5.65 -9.95
N GLN A 83 2.31 6.75 -10.09
CA GLN A 83 1.87 7.96 -10.78
C GLN A 83 2.89 8.33 -11.86
N LYS A 84 2.38 8.78 -12.98
CA LYS A 84 3.16 9.42 -14.04
C LYS A 84 2.56 10.77 -14.36
N VAL A 85 3.37 11.82 -14.35
CA VAL A 85 2.96 13.18 -14.76
C VAL A 85 3.59 13.50 -16.11
N ALA A 86 2.75 13.88 -17.08
CA ALA A 86 3.12 14.14 -18.47
C ALA A 86 3.94 12.98 -19.08
N ALA A 87 5.08 13.28 -19.70
CA ALA A 87 5.96 12.31 -20.34
C ALA A 87 7.01 11.70 -19.39
N LYS A 88 6.87 11.87 -18.07
CA LYS A 88 7.82 11.31 -17.08
C LYS A 88 7.66 9.79 -16.97
N ARG A 89 8.50 9.17 -16.14
CA ARG A 89 8.35 7.76 -15.75
C ARG A 89 7.36 7.63 -14.60
N PHE A 90 6.81 6.43 -14.42
CA PHE A 90 6.04 6.10 -13.24
C PHE A 90 6.93 6.17 -11.99
N SER A 91 6.41 6.78 -10.93
CA SER A 91 6.96 6.78 -9.59
C SER A 91 5.99 6.14 -8.61
N VAL A 92 6.51 5.35 -7.67
CA VAL A 92 5.70 4.70 -6.63
C VAL A 92 5.13 5.75 -5.70
N GLN A 93 3.81 5.79 -5.59
CA GLN A 93 3.08 6.61 -4.63
C GLN A 93 2.77 5.82 -3.36
N TRP A 94 2.45 4.54 -3.53
CA TRP A 94 2.13 3.66 -2.42
C TRP A 94 2.44 2.21 -2.75
N ASP A 95 3.01 1.48 -1.80
CA ASP A 95 3.34 0.07 -1.90
C ASP A 95 2.89 -0.63 -0.62
N ARG A 96 2.05 -1.67 -0.77
CA ARG A 96 1.47 -2.40 0.37
C ARG A 96 2.52 -3.09 1.22
N ALA A 97 3.49 -3.75 0.59
CA ALA A 97 4.53 -4.50 1.29
C ALA A 97 5.39 -3.54 2.10
N ARG A 98 5.77 -2.41 1.50
CA ARG A 98 6.49 -1.34 2.20
C ARG A 98 5.68 -0.76 3.35
N ALA A 99 4.40 -0.49 3.15
CA ALA A 99 3.51 0.06 4.17
C ALA A 99 3.35 -0.89 5.38
N VAL A 100 3.31 -2.20 5.15
CA VAL A 100 3.29 -3.24 6.19
C VAL A 100 4.64 -3.29 6.91
N GLN A 101 5.74 -3.36 6.17
CA GLN A 101 7.09 -3.45 6.73
C GLN A 101 7.40 -2.25 7.64
N GLU A 102 7.13 -1.03 7.19
CA GLU A 102 7.37 0.19 7.98
C GLU A 102 6.59 0.19 9.31
N ARG A 103 5.39 -0.42 9.36
CA ARG A 103 4.59 -0.53 10.58
C ARG A 103 5.10 -1.61 11.52
N ILE A 104 5.53 -2.75 10.98
CA ILE A 104 6.16 -3.82 11.76
C ILE A 104 7.46 -3.32 12.39
N GLU A 105 8.32 -2.64 11.64
CA GLU A 105 9.56 -2.08 12.16
C GLU A 105 9.31 -1.04 13.26
N LYS A 106 8.31 -0.18 13.10
CA LYS A 106 7.89 0.77 14.14
C LYS A 106 7.37 0.05 15.39
N LEU A 107 6.55 -0.99 15.22
CA LEU A 107 6.01 -1.77 16.32
C LEU A 107 7.13 -2.49 17.09
N GLU A 108 8.05 -3.14 16.37
CA GLU A 108 9.22 -3.78 16.94
C GLU A 108 10.07 -2.79 17.75
N ALA A 109 10.39 -1.63 17.18
CA ALA A 109 11.16 -0.61 17.89
C ALA A 109 10.48 -0.14 19.19
N LEU A 110 9.15 0.02 19.18
CA LEU A 110 8.38 0.41 20.37
C LEU A 110 8.36 -0.70 21.44
N LEU A 111 8.21 -1.95 21.03
CA LEU A 111 8.17 -3.10 21.94
C LEU A 111 9.55 -3.38 22.54
N SER A 112 10.61 -3.34 21.73
CA SER A 112 12.01 -3.53 22.17
C SER A 112 12.47 -2.45 23.14
N GLY A 113 11.86 -1.26 23.12
CA GLY A 113 12.07 -0.24 24.14
C GLY A 113 11.51 -0.56 25.52
N ARG A 114 10.70 -1.63 25.67
CA ARG A 114 9.98 -1.95 26.93
C ARG A 114 10.00 -3.41 27.35
N LEU A 115 10.22 -4.34 26.42
CA LEU A 115 10.15 -5.77 26.65
C LEU A 115 11.48 -6.44 26.31
N PRO A 116 11.82 -7.57 26.97
CA PRO A 116 12.95 -8.39 26.55
C PRO A 116 12.77 -8.90 25.12
N GLU A 117 13.87 -9.00 24.38
CA GLU A 117 13.90 -9.43 22.98
C GLU A 117 13.10 -10.72 22.72
N ALA A 118 13.25 -11.73 23.59
CA ALA A 118 12.51 -12.99 23.48
C ALA A 118 10.97 -12.81 23.56
N GLN A 119 10.48 -11.82 24.32
CA GLN A 119 9.05 -11.52 24.37
C GLN A 119 8.59 -10.77 23.13
N VAL A 120 9.41 -9.84 22.62
CA VAL A 120 9.13 -9.12 21.36
C VAL A 120 9.04 -10.12 20.21
N ALA A 121 10.01 -11.02 20.08
CA ALA A 121 10.02 -12.06 19.07
C ALA A 121 8.76 -12.94 19.15
N ARG A 122 8.34 -13.34 20.35
CA ARG A 122 7.10 -14.11 20.55
C ARG A 122 5.84 -13.36 20.11
N ILE A 123 5.78 -12.04 20.35
CA ILE A 123 4.65 -11.21 19.92
C ILE A 123 4.65 -11.09 18.39
N LEU A 124 5.80 -10.77 17.79
CA LEU A 124 5.88 -10.61 16.33
C LEU A 124 5.63 -11.93 15.59
N ALA A 125 5.95 -13.07 16.19
CA ALA A 125 5.61 -14.39 15.67
C ALA A 125 4.10 -14.70 15.62
N THR A 126 3.24 -13.92 16.29
CA THR A 126 1.78 -14.08 16.17
C THR A 126 1.18 -13.34 14.97
N MET A 127 1.99 -12.57 14.24
CA MET A 127 1.54 -11.86 13.04
C MET A 127 1.13 -12.83 11.92
N PRO A 128 0.23 -12.43 11.01
CA PRO A 128 -0.12 -13.21 9.83
C PRO A 128 1.14 -13.63 9.05
N LYS A 129 1.15 -14.86 8.54
CA LYS A 129 2.32 -15.44 7.83
C LYS A 129 2.78 -14.60 6.64
N ASP A 130 1.83 -13.98 5.95
CA ASP A 130 2.10 -13.13 4.79
C ASP A 130 2.92 -11.89 5.16
N TYR A 131 2.82 -11.43 6.41
CA TYR A 131 3.65 -10.33 6.94
C TYR A 131 5.04 -10.80 7.35
N LEU A 132 5.15 -12.01 7.90
CA LEU A 132 6.44 -12.62 8.22
C LEU A 132 7.30 -12.86 6.98
N ALA A 133 6.67 -13.16 5.83
CA ALA A 133 7.36 -13.28 4.55
C ALA A 133 8.01 -11.95 4.08
N LEU A 134 7.46 -10.81 4.51
CA LEU A 134 7.96 -9.47 4.20
C LEU A 134 8.99 -8.95 5.20
N ALA A 135 9.09 -9.58 6.37
CA ALA A 135 9.96 -9.18 7.47
C ALA A 135 10.97 -10.31 7.79
N PRO A 136 12.01 -10.51 6.96
CA PRO A 136 12.93 -11.63 7.09
C PRO A 136 13.70 -11.66 8.43
N ARG A 137 13.81 -10.52 9.12
CA ARG A 137 14.46 -10.40 10.43
C ARG A 137 13.67 -11.04 11.58
N LEU A 138 12.40 -11.38 11.37
CA LEU A 138 11.55 -11.99 12.40
C LEU A 138 11.67 -13.52 12.48
N GLN A 139 12.37 -14.13 11.54
CA GLN A 139 12.70 -15.56 11.63
C GLN A 139 14.00 -15.72 12.42
N LEU A 140 13.90 -15.72 13.74
CA LEU A 140 14.94 -16.36 14.55
C LEU A 140 14.88 -17.86 14.26
N VAL A 141 15.76 -18.30 13.36
CA VAL A 141 16.08 -19.71 13.14
C VAL A 141 16.69 -20.21 14.45
N ALA A 142 16.01 -21.17 15.08
CA ALA A 142 16.53 -21.94 16.20
C ALA A 142 17.67 -22.87 15.74
#